data_AF-A0A8C0ZV10-F1
#
_entry.id   AF-A0A8C0ZV10-F1
#
_cell.length_a   1.000
_cell.length_b   1.000
_cell.length_c   1.000
_cell.angle_alpha   90.00
_cell.angle_beta   90.00
_cell.angle_gamma   90.00
#
_symmetry.space_group_name_H-M   'P 1'
#
loop_
_entity.id
_entity.type
_entity.pdbx_description
1 polymer ?
#
loop_
_entity_poly.entity_id
_entity_poly.type
_entity_poly.pdbx_seq_one_letter_code
_entity_poly.pdbx_strand_id
1 'polypeptide(L)'
;MNALRGQVGGDVSVEMDAAPGVDLSRILNEMRDQYEKMAEKNRKDAEDWFFSKTEELNREVATNTEALQSSRTEITELRRSVQNLEIELQSQLSMKASLENSLAETEARYGAQLAQLQGLISSIEQQLCELRCDMERQNHEYQILLDVKTRLEQEIATYRRLLEGEDAHLATQYSSSLVLQPTREAMVTSRQVRTIVEEVQDGKVVSSREQLHRSTH
;
A
#
# COMPACT_ATOMS: atom_id res chain seq x y z
N MET A 1 5.68 -118.98 -103.87
CA MET A 1 7.01 -118.81 -104.48
C MET A 1 7.88 -118.05 -103.48
N ASN A 2 8.34 -118.65 -102.38
CA ASN A 2 9.49 -119.57 -102.21
C ASN A 2 10.88 -118.94 -102.44
N ALA A 3 11.57 -118.63 -101.33
CA ALA A 3 13.03 -118.54 -101.09
C ALA A 3 13.23 -117.94 -99.68
N LEU A 4 13.18 -118.64 -98.53
CA LEU A 4 13.97 -119.78 -98.03
C LEU A 4 15.49 -119.55 -97.90
N ARG A 5 16.01 -119.75 -96.67
CA ARG A 5 17.41 -120.06 -96.30
C ARG A 5 18.39 -118.85 -96.33
N GLY A 6 19.21 -118.53 -95.32
CA GLY A 6 19.62 -119.20 -94.07
C GLY A 6 21.12 -119.58 -94.11
N GLN A 7 21.86 -119.44 -92.98
CA GLN A 7 23.31 -119.78 -92.78
C GLN A 7 24.27 -118.69 -93.34
N VAL A 8 25.38 -118.20 -92.75
CA VAL A 8 26.28 -118.45 -91.57
C VAL A 8 26.58 -117.04 -90.98
N GLY A 9 26.73 -116.73 -89.69
CA GLY A 9 27.48 -117.37 -88.59
C GLY A 9 28.74 -116.52 -88.29
N GLY A 10 28.89 -116.08 -87.04
CA GLY A 10 29.88 -115.07 -86.65
C GLY A 10 29.57 -114.53 -85.25
N ASP A 11 29.76 -115.38 -84.25
CA ASP A 11 29.76 -114.95 -82.85
C ASP A 11 30.99 -114.08 -82.61
N VAL A 12 30.78 -112.81 -82.32
CA VAL A 12 31.82 -111.85 -81.98
C VAL A 12 31.39 -111.14 -80.70
N SER A 13 31.64 -111.80 -79.58
CA SER A 13 31.53 -111.17 -78.27
C SER A 13 32.58 -110.06 -78.16
N VAL A 14 32.11 -108.81 -78.22
CA VAL A 14 32.90 -107.63 -77.86
C VAL A 14 32.38 -107.15 -76.51
N GLU A 15 33.01 -107.61 -75.43
CA GLU A 15 32.89 -106.96 -74.13
C GLU A 15 33.55 -105.59 -74.19
N MET A 16 32.77 -104.59 -74.64
CA MET A 16 33.14 -103.19 -74.51
C MET A 16 32.79 -102.74 -73.09
N ASP A 17 33.81 -102.61 -72.26
CA ASP A 17 33.72 -102.05 -70.90
C ASP A 17 33.16 -100.62 -70.97
N ALA A 18 31.84 -100.52 -70.79
CA ALA A 18 31.14 -99.25 -70.77
C ALA A 18 31.38 -98.59 -69.41
N ALA A 19 32.30 -97.63 -69.37
CA ALA A 19 32.54 -96.80 -68.20
C ALA A 19 31.21 -96.34 -67.58
N PRO A 20 31.03 -96.48 -66.25
CA PRO A 20 29.72 -96.45 -65.62
C PRO A 20 28.96 -95.17 -65.97
N GLY A 21 27.78 -95.34 -66.56
CA GLY A 21 26.97 -94.24 -67.08
C GLY A 21 26.73 -93.16 -66.03
N VAL A 22 26.94 -91.91 -66.42
CA VAL A 22 26.73 -90.76 -65.52
C VAL A 22 25.29 -90.74 -65.04
N ASP A 23 25.09 -90.97 -63.75
CA ASP A 23 23.77 -90.98 -63.13
C ASP A 23 23.17 -89.57 -63.11
N LEU A 24 22.41 -89.28 -64.18
CA LEU A 24 21.69 -88.03 -64.37
C LEU A 24 20.63 -87.81 -63.29
N SER A 25 20.08 -88.88 -62.71
CA SER A 25 19.09 -88.83 -61.62
C SER A 25 19.74 -88.27 -60.34
N ARG A 26 20.96 -88.71 -60.03
CA ARG A 26 21.76 -88.16 -58.92
C ARG A 26 22.08 -86.68 -59.13
N ILE A 27 22.46 -86.27 -60.34
CA ILE A 27 22.78 -84.86 -60.64
C ILE A 27 21.52 -83.97 -60.54
N LEU A 28 20.36 -84.45 -60.99
CA LEU A 28 19.09 -83.73 -60.87
C LEU A 28 18.65 -83.60 -59.40
N ASN A 29 18.84 -84.64 -58.58
CA ASN A 29 18.57 -84.56 -57.14
C ASN A 29 19.53 -83.60 -56.42
N GLU A 30 20.83 -83.61 -56.74
CA GLU A 30 21.80 -82.66 -56.17
C GLU A 30 21.44 -81.21 -56.56
N MET A 31 21.12 -80.95 -57.84
CA MET A 31 20.62 -79.65 -58.30
C MET A 31 19.36 -79.22 -57.53
N ARG A 32 18.42 -80.15 -57.31
CA ARG A 32 17.22 -79.87 -56.53
C ARG A 32 17.54 -79.52 -55.08
N ASP A 33 18.39 -80.28 -54.41
CA ASP A 33 18.82 -80.04 -53.03
C ASP A 33 19.57 -78.71 -52.87
N GLN A 34 20.40 -78.33 -53.85
CA GLN A 34 21.03 -77.00 -53.93
C GLN A 34 20.00 -75.88 -54.04
N TYR A 35 18.96 -76.04 -54.88
CA TYR A 35 17.87 -75.07 -55.01
C TYR A 35 16.98 -75.00 -53.77
N GLU A 36 16.66 -76.14 -53.14
CA GLU A 36 15.87 -76.23 -51.91
C GLU A 36 16.60 -75.49 -50.78
N LYS A 37 17.90 -75.75 -50.60
CA LYS A 37 18.78 -75.02 -49.67
C LYS A 37 18.88 -73.52 -49.97
N MET A 38 18.94 -73.14 -51.25
CA MET A 38 18.99 -71.72 -51.64
C MET A 38 17.67 -71.00 -51.37
N ALA A 39 16.54 -71.65 -51.65
CA ALA A 39 15.20 -71.13 -51.37
C ALA A 39 14.93 -71.03 -49.87
N GLU A 40 15.32 -72.05 -49.09
CA GLU A 40 15.20 -72.03 -47.64
C GLU A 40 16.10 -70.97 -46.99
N LYS A 41 17.34 -70.81 -47.48
CA LYS A 41 18.22 -69.72 -47.06
C LYS A 41 17.61 -68.36 -47.40
N ASN A 42 17.13 -68.16 -48.63
CA ASN A 42 16.53 -66.89 -49.04
C ASN A 42 15.27 -66.55 -48.22
N ARG A 43 14.43 -67.56 -47.95
CA ARG A 43 13.27 -67.43 -47.05
C ARG A 43 13.70 -66.98 -45.65
N LYS A 44 14.73 -67.62 -45.09
CA LYS A 44 15.25 -67.28 -43.76
C LYS A 44 15.90 -65.90 -43.71
N ASP A 45 16.73 -65.55 -44.69
CA ASP A 45 17.36 -64.23 -44.80
C ASP A 45 16.30 -63.13 -44.94
N ALA A 46 15.19 -63.39 -45.65
CA ALA A 46 14.06 -62.48 -45.76
C ALA A 46 13.27 -62.37 -44.44
N GLU A 47 12.95 -63.49 -43.79
CA GLU A 47 12.30 -63.51 -42.46
C GLU A 47 13.12 -62.71 -41.44
N ASP A 48 14.42 -62.98 -41.33
CA ASP A 48 15.32 -62.30 -40.39
C ASP A 48 15.44 -60.79 -40.72
N TRP A 49 15.44 -60.40 -42.00
CA TRP A 49 15.41 -58.99 -42.43
C TRP A 49 14.08 -58.30 -42.07
N PHE A 50 12.94 -58.95 -42.31
CA PHE A 50 11.62 -58.42 -41.94
C PHE A 50 11.49 -58.26 -40.41
N PHE A 51 11.96 -59.24 -39.63
CA PHE A 51 11.97 -59.14 -38.17
C PHE A 51 12.86 -57.99 -37.70
N SER A 52 14.08 -57.86 -38.24
CA SER A 52 14.99 -56.76 -37.90
C SER A 52 14.38 -55.39 -38.19
N LYS A 53 13.80 -55.19 -39.39
CA LYS A 53 13.15 -53.91 -39.76
C LYS A 53 11.88 -53.64 -38.94
N THR A 54 11.11 -54.66 -38.61
CA THR A 54 9.92 -54.52 -37.74
C THR A 54 10.32 -54.16 -36.31
N GLU A 55 11.40 -54.73 -35.79
CA GLU A 55 11.90 -54.43 -34.44
C GLU A 55 12.51 -53.02 -34.36
N GLU A 56 13.25 -52.58 -35.39
CA GLU A 56 13.75 -51.21 -35.52
C GLU A 56 12.60 -50.19 -35.54
N LEU A 57 11.59 -50.41 -36.40
CA LEU A 57 10.41 -49.54 -36.49
C LEU A 57 9.63 -49.48 -35.17
N ASN A 58 9.48 -50.61 -34.46
CA ASN A 58 8.82 -50.62 -33.15
C ASN A 58 9.61 -49.83 -32.09
N ARG A 59 10.96 -49.87 -32.09
CA ARG A 59 11.77 -49.00 -31.23
C ARG A 59 11.61 -47.53 -31.58
N GLU A 60 11.62 -47.18 -32.87
CA GLU A 60 11.45 -45.80 -33.32
C GLU A 60 10.06 -45.26 -32.92
N VAL A 61 9.00 -46.04 -33.14
CA VAL A 61 7.64 -45.69 -32.71
C VAL A 61 7.54 -45.55 -31.19
N ALA A 62 8.17 -46.43 -30.40
CA ALA A 62 8.19 -46.33 -28.94
C ALA A 62 8.90 -45.04 -28.47
N THR A 63 10.12 -44.79 -28.94
CA THR A 63 10.90 -43.60 -28.56
C THR A 63 10.24 -42.29 -29.00
N ASN A 64 9.63 -42.24 -30.18
CA ASN A 64 8.86 -41.08 -30.64
C ASN A 64 7.59 -40.89 -29.78
N THR A 65 6.91 -41.97 -29.41
CA THR A 65 5.75 -41.91 -28.49
C THR A 65 6.16 -41.37 -27.12
N GLU A 66 7.28 -41.82 -26.55
CA GLU A 66 7.82 -41.29 -25.28
C GLU A 66 8.18 -39.80 -25.38
N ALA A 67 8.86 -39.38 -26.46
CA ALA A 67 9.19 -37.98 -26.71
C ALA A 67 7.93 -37.10 -26.85
N LEU A 68 6.88 -37.60 -27.52
CA LEU A 68 5.60 -36.91 -27.64
C LEU A 68 4.87 -36.81 -26.29
N GLN A 69 4.91 -37.84 -25.44
CA GLN A 69 4.35 -37.74 -24.09
C GLN A 69 5.13 -36.76 -23.22
N SER A 70 6.47 -36.78 -23.28
CA SER A 70 7.33 -35.85 -22.55
C SER A 70 7.07 -34.38 -22.95
N SER A 71 7.04 -34.09 -24.25
CA SER A 71 6.70 -32.76 -24.77
C SER A 71 5.27 -32.34 -24.38
N ARG A 72 4.32 -33.27 -24.39
CA ARG A 72 2.94 -33.01 -23.92
C ARG A 72 2.91 -32.65 -22.43
N THR A 73 3.67 -33.33 -21.58
CA THR A 73 3.77 -32.99 -20.16
C THR A 73 4.41 -31.62 -19.94
N GLU A 74 5.52 -31.32 -20.63
CA GLU A 74 6.19 -30.02 -20.57
C GLU A 74 5.26 -28.88 -21.00
N ILE A 75 4.50 -29.04 -22.08
CA ILE A 75 3.49 -28.06 -22.52
C ILE A 75 2.40 -27.85 -21.44
N THR A 76 1.96 -28.90 -20.74
CA THR A 76 0.98 -28.74 -19.66
C THR A 76 1.56 -28.06 -18.41
N GLU A 77 2.83 -28.31 -18.08
CA GLU A 77 3.53 -27.65 -16.98
C GLU A 77 3.79 -26.17 -17.28
N LEU A 78 4.26 -25.84 -18.48
CA LEU A 78 4.45 -24.47 -18.94
C LEU A 78 3.13 -23.68 -18.92
N ARG A 79 2.03 -24.27 -19.40
CA ARG A 79 0.69 -23.64 -19.32
C ARG A 79 0.27 -23.38 -17.89
N ARG A 80 0.51 -24.31 -16.97
CA ARG A 80 0.22 -24.14 -15.54
C ARG A 80 1.10 -23.06 -14.91
N SER A 81 2.37 -22.98 -15.30
CA SER A 81 3.30 -21.95 -14.85
C SER A 81 2.86 -20.56 -15.31
N VAL A 82 2.45 -20.41 -16.57
CA VAL A 82 1.86 -19.16 -17.09
C VAL A 82 0.62 -18.76 -16.30
N GLN A 83 -0.33 -19.67 -16.07
CA GLN A 83 -1.54 -19.38 -15.29
C GLN A 83 -1.20 -18.95 -13.84
N ASN A 84 -0.24 -19.60 -13.20
CA ASN A 84 0.21 -19.20 -11.86
C ASN A 84 0.84 -17.79 -11.86
N LEU A 85 1.65 -17.45 -12.87
CA LEU A 85 2.26 -16.13 -13.03
C LEU A 85 1.21 -15.05 -13.36
N GLU A 86 0.18 -15.37 -14.13
CA GLU A 86 -0.95 -14.48 -14.39
C GLU A 86 -1.73 -14.17 -13.11
N ILE A 87 -2.00 -15.19 -12.28
CA ILE A 87 -2.68 -15.02 -10.97
C ILE A 87 -1.81 -14.18 -10.02
N GLU A 88 -0.51 -14.45 -9.94
CA GLU A 88 0.41 -13.66 -9.12
C GLU A 88 0.46 -12.20 -9.60
N LEU A 89 0.52 -11.96 -10.91
CA LEU A 89 0.47 -10.60 -11.46
C LEU A 89 -0.83 -9.88 -11.09
N GLN A 90 -2.00 -10.53 -11.16
CA GLN A 90 -3.26 -9.92 -10.72
C GLN A 90 -3.29 -9.65 -9.21
N SER A 91 -2.72 -10.56 -8.40
CA SER A 91 -2.55 -10.37 -6.96
C SER A 91 -1.72 -9.13 -6.65
N GLN A 92 -0.55 -8.99 -7.29
CA GLN A 92 0.34 -7.84 -7.12
C GLN A 92 -0.29 -6.53 -7.61
N LEU A 93 -1.04 -6.55 -8.72
CA LEU A 93 -1.78 -5.37 -9.20
C LEU A 93 -2.87 -4.93 -8.20
N SER A 94 -3.60 -5.89 -7.63
CA SER A 94 -4.60 -5.63 -6.57
C SER A 94 -3.96 -5.05 -5.31
N MET A 95 -2.84 -5.64 -4.86
CA MET A 95 -2.07 -5.14 -3.72
C MET A 95 -1.54 -3.72 -3.97
N LYS A 96 -0.99 -3.44 -5.15
CA LYS A 96 -0.55 -2.10 -5.56
C LYS A 96 -1.69 -1.09 -5.48
N ALA A 97 -2.84 -1.39 -6.08
CA ALA A 97 -3.99 -0.49 -6.08
C ALA A 97 -4.51 -0.22 -4.65
N SER A 98 -4.51 -1.23 -3.78
CA SER A 98 -4.86 -1.08 -2.36
C SER A 98 -3.89 -0.14 -1.62
N LEU A 99 -2.59 -0.30 -1.84
CA LEU A 99 -1.55 0.56 -1.25
C LEU A 99 -1.62 2.01 -1.78
N GLU A 100 -1.84 2.21 -3.08
CA GLU A 100 -2.04 3.54 -3.67
C GLU A 100 -3.28 4.24 -3.12
N ASN A 101 -4.40 3.50 -2.94
CA ASN A 101 -5.60 4.04 -2.32
C ASN A 101 -5.38 4.40 -0.84
N SER A 102 -4.69 3.54 -0.08
CA SER A 102 -4.36 3.81 1.33
C SER A 102 -3.42 5.01 1.47
N LEU A 103 -2.43 5.16 0.58
CA LEU A 103 -1.59 6.35 0.53
C LEU A 103 -2.42 7.61 0.30
N ALA A 104 -3.23 7.64 -0.77
CA ALA A 104 -4.08 8.77 -1.10
C ALA A 104 -5.08 9.13 0.03
N GLU A 105 -5.65 8.13 0.72
CA GLU A 105 -6.49 8.34 1.90
C GLU A 105 -5.72 8.99 3.05
N THR A 106 -4.49 8.51 3.35
CA THR A 106 -3.67 9.12 4.40
C THR A 106 -3.25 10.55 4.05
N GLU A 107 -2.84 10.82 2.81
CA GLU A 107 -2.49 12.16 2.32
C GLU A 107 -3.69 13.12 2.42
N ALA A 108 -4.87 12.70 1.96
CA ALA A 108 -6.09 13.49 2.07
C ALA A 108 -6.46 13.77 3.53
N ARG A 109 -6.34 12.77 4.42
CA ARG A 109 -6.60 12.91 5.86
C ARG A 109 -5.65 13.90 6.52
N TYR A 110 -4.34 13.81 6.23
CA TYR A 110 -3.35 14.75 6.79
C TYR A 110 -3.50 16.16 6.19
N GLY A 111 -3.82 16.28 4.91
CA GLY A 111 -4.15 17.56 4.27
C GLY A 111 -5.36 18.24 4.92
N ALA A 112 -6.43 17.48 5.22
CA ALA A 112 -7.60 18.00 5.93
C ALA A 112 -7.29 18.43 7.37
N GLN A 113 -6.47 17.65 8.11
CA GLN A 113 -6.00 18.03 9.44
C GLN A 113 -5.16 19.31 9.42
N LEU A 114 -4.24 19.43 8.46
CA LEU A 114 -3.42 20.63 8.30
C LEU A 114 -4.26 21.86 7.95
N ALA A 115 -5.26 21.72 7.07
CA ALA A 115 -6.20 22.78 6.75
C ALA A 115 -7.04 23.23 7.96
N GLN A 116 -7.50 22.30 8.80
CA GLN A 116 -8.18 22.64 10.07
C GLN A 116 -7.27 23.39 11.04
N LEU A 117 -6.03 22.93 11.23
CA LEU A 117 -5.06 23.60 12.09
C LEU A 117 -4.71 25.00 11.57
N GLN A 118 -4.53 25.17 10.26
CA GLN A 118 -4.29 26.48 9.65
C GLN A 118 -5.48 27.43 9.83
N GLY A 119 -6.72 26.92 9.73
CA GLY A 119 -7.92 27.69 10.02
C GLY A 119 -8.01 28.15 11.48
N LEU A 120 -7.64 27.27 12.43
CA LEU A 120 -7.55 27.63 13.86
C LEU A 120 -6.48 28.68 14.13
N ILE A 121 -5.29 28.53 13.55
CA ILE A 121 -4.19 29.52 13.66
C ILE A 121 -4.66 30.88 13.15
N SER A 122 -5.23 30.93 11.94
CA SER A 122 -5.68 32.19 11.33
C SER A 122 -6.79 32.88 12.14
N SER A 123 -7.69 32.09 12.76
CA SER A 123 -8.72 32.61 13.68
C SER A 123 -8.12 33.24 14.94
N ILE A 124 -7.13 32.58 15.57
CA ILE A 124 -6.44 33.09 16.75
C ILE A 124 -5.59 34.33 16.40
N GLU A 125 -4.91 34.33 15.25
CA GLU A 125 -4.16 35.49 14.74
C GLU A 125 -5.06 36.70 14.52
N GLN A 126 -6.27 36.49 13.97
CA GLN A 126 -7.27 37.55 13.82
C GLN A 126 -7.72 38.09 15.18
N GLN A 127 -8.13 37.22 16.12
CA GLN A 127 -8.54 37.64 17.47
C GLN A 127 -7.44 38.41 18.21
N LEU A 128 -6.17 38.00 18.03
CA LEU A 128 -5.01 38.67 18.62
C LEU A 128 -4.78 40.05 17.98
N CYS A 129 -5.01 40.20 16.68
CA CYS A 129 -4.98 41.47 15.97
C CYS A 129 -6.07 42.42 16.46
N GLU A 130 -7.32 41.95 16.56
CA GLU A 130 -8.46 42.70 17.09
C GLU A 130 -8.21 43.20 18.52
N LEU A 131 -7.72 42.32 19.41
CA LEU A 131 -7.37 42.67 20.79
C LEU A 131 -6.25 43.72 20.86
N ARG A 132 -5.26 43.68 19.98
CA ARG A 132 -4.21 44.72 19.92
C ARG A 132 -4.79 46.09 19.52
N CYS A 133 -5.63 46.13 18.50
CA CYS A 133 -6.31 47.36 18.08
C CYS A 133 -7.20 47.94 19.20
N ASP A 134 -7.93 47.08 19.93
CA ASP A 134 -8.72 47.50 21.09
C ASP A 134 -7.86 48.02 22.25
N MET A 135 -6.71 47.38 22.54
CA MET A 135 -5.76 47.87 23.53
C MET A 135 -5.16 49.23 23.16
N GLU A 136 -4.79 49.42 21.89
CA GLU A 136 -4.27 50.71 21.38
C GLU A 136 -5.33 51.81 21.50
N ARG A 137 -6.60 51.52 21.16
CA ARG A 137 -7.71 52.46 21.37
C ARG A 137 -7.91 52.81 22.85
N GLN A 138 -7.95 51.81 23.74
CA GLN A 138 -8.10 52.03 25.18
C GLN A 138 -6.93 52.83 25.78
N ASN A 139 -5.70 52.62 25.30
CA ASN A 139 -4.53 53.38 25.72
C ASN A 139 -4.67 54.87 25.33
N HIS A 140 -5.14 55.14 24.11
CA HIS A 140 -5.40 56.50 23.65
C HIS A 140 -6.53 57.20 24.44
N GLU A 141 -7.64 56.51 24.68
CA GLU A 141 -8.74 57.01 25.53
C GLU A 141 -8.26 57.29 26.97
N TYR A 142 -7.42 56.42 27.53
CA TYR A 142 -6.83 56.62 28.85
C TYR A 142 -5.91 57.84 28.91
N GLN A 143 -5.09 58.09 27.87
CA GLN A 143 -4.23 59.27 27.82
C GLN A 143 -5.07 60.57 27.77
N ILE A 144 -6.13 60.62 26.96
CA ILE A 144 -7.05 61.76 26.93
C ILE A 144 -7.68 62.00 28.30
N LEU A 145 -8.12 60.95 28.98
CA LEU A 145 -8.71 61.06 30.32
C LEU A 145 -7.69 61.55 31.36
N LEU A 146 -6.43 61.11 31.26
CA LEU A 146 -5.32 61.56 32.11
C LEU A 146 -5.02 63.06 31.88
N ASP A 147 -5.02 63.51 30.63
CA ASP A 147 -4.81 64.93 30.28
C ASP A 147 -5.95 65.81 30.84
N VAL A 148 -7.21 65.37 30.73
CA VAL A 148 -8.36 66.06 31.35
C VAL A 148 -8.26 66.08 32.87
N LYS A 149 -7.91 64.94 33.49
CA LYS A 149 -7.75 64.80 34.94
C LYS A 149 -6.66 65.73 35.48
N THR A 150 -5.51 65.81 34.81
CA THR A 150 -4.41 66.69 35.23
C THR A 150 -4.75 68.17 35.06
N ARG A 151 -5.52 68.55 34.02
CA ARG A 151 -6.04 69.92 33.90
C ARG A 151 -7.01 70.27 35.03
N LEU A 152 -7.95 69.39 35.35
CA LEU A 152 -8.90 69.60 36.46
C LEU A 152 -8.19 69.71 37.82
N GLU A 153 -7.11 68.95 38.05
CA GLU A 153 -6.29 69.09 39.26
C GLU A 153 -5.59 70.46 39.34
N GLN A 154 -5.11 71.00 38.21
CA GLN A 154 -4.56 72.35 38.15
C GLN A 154 -5.64 73.41 38.44
N GLU A 155 -6.82 73.28 37.82
CA GLU A 155 -7.97 74.14 38.08
C GLU A 155 -8.34 74.14 39.58
N ILE A 156 -8.50 72.96 40.20
CA ILE A 156 -8.76 72.80 41.64
C ILE A 156 -7.65 73.44 42.51
N ALA A 157 -6.38 73.28 42.14
CA ALA A 157 -5.27 73.91 42.86
C ALA A 157 -5.31 75.45 42.76
N THR A 158 -5.73 76.01 41.61
CA THR A 158 -5.93 77.46 41.48
C THR A 158 -7.13 77.96 42.27
N TYR A 159 -8.26 77.23 42.26
CA TYR A 159 -9.43 77.58 43.09
C TYR A 159 -9.08 77.57 44.58
N ARG A 160 -8.38 76.54 45.08
CA ARG A 160 -7.91 76.50 46.48
C ARG A 160 -7.07 77.73 46.85
N ARG A 161 -6.09 78.09 46.01
CA ARG A 161 -5.26 79.28 46.23
C ARG A 161 -6.06 80.59 46.24
N LEU A 162 -7.07 80.72 45.39
CA LEU A 162 -7.95 81.89 45.36
C LEU A 162 -8.80 81.96 46.63
N LEU A 163 -9.43 80.86 47.04
CA LEU A 163 -10.19 80.79 48.29
C LEU A 163 -9.30 81.07 49.51
N GLU A 164 -8.08 80.52 49.59
CA GLU A 164 -7.14 80.78 50.67
C GLU A 164 -6.72 82.27 50.76
N GLY A 165 -6.60 82.95 49.62
CA GLY A 165 -6.34 84.40 49.56
C GLY A 165 -7.55 85.25 49.94
N GLU A 166 -8.75 84.84 49.51
CA GLU A 166 -10.01 85.49 49.85
C GLU A 166 -10.36 85.29 51.33
N ASP A 167 -10.12 84.11 51.89
CA ASP A 167 -10.21 83.79 53.32
C ASP A 167 -9.23 84.63 54.15
N ALA A 168 -8.04 85.00 53.63
CA ALA A 168 -7.15 85.92 54.33
C ALA A 168 -7.69 87.37 54.37
N HIS A 169 -8.32 87.83 53.29
CA HIS A 169 -8.99 89.14 53.25
C HIS A 169 -10.25 89.17 54.12
N LEU A 170 -11.07 88.11 54.07
CA LEU A 170 -12.26 87.94 54.90
C LEU A 170 -11.89 87.74 56.37
N ALA A 171 -10.87 86.96 56.71
CA ALA A 171 -10.37 86.83 58.09
C ALA A 171 -9.85 88.17 58.63
N THR A 172 -9.26 89.03 57.79
CA THR A 172 -8.88 90.40 58.18
C THR A 172 -10.11 91.29 58.44
N GLN A 173 -11.20 91.12 57.68
CA GLN A 173 -12.46 91.83 57.94
C GLN A 173 -13.23 91.28 59.16
N TYR A 174 -13.31 89.96 59.33
CA TYR A 174 -14.07 89.30 60.41
C TYR A 174 -13.33 89.23 61.75
N SER A 175 -11.99 89.29 61.76
CA SER A 175 -11.22 89.51 63.00
C SER A 175 -11.45 90.90 63.60
N SER A 176 -12.05 91.83 62.84
CA SER A 176 -12.55 93.09 63.38
C SER A 176 -13.95 92.98 64.01
N SER A 177 -14.65 91.83 63.93
CA SER A 177 -16.06 91.72 64.36
C SER A 177 -16.44 90.54 65.27
N LEU A 178 -15.78 89.37 65.22
CA LEU A 178 -16.24 88.20 66.00
C LEU A 178 -15.12 87.41 66.70
N VAL A 179 -14.90 87.77 67.97
CA VAL A 179 -14.37 86.85 68.99
C VAL A 179 -15.51 85.94 69.46
N LEU A 180 -15.42 84.62 69.23
CA LEU A 180 -15.93 83.52 70.07
C LEU A 180 -15.95 82.16 69.31
N GLN A 181 -15.20 81.18 69.82
CA GLN A 181 -15.41 79.73 69.63
C GLN A 181 -16.36 79.20 70.74
N PRO A 182 -16.77 77.91 70.81
CA PRO A 182 -16.51 76.73 69.94
C PRO A 182 -17.81 76.23 69.25
N THR A 183 -17.97 75.04 68.63
CA THR A 183 -17.18 73.77 68.56
C THR A 183 -17.44 73.06 67.21
N ARG A 184 -16.88 71.86 67.01
CA ARG A 184 -17.33 70.83 66.05
C ARG A 184 -17.42 69.47 66.75
N GLU A 185 -18.54 68.77 66.63
CA GLU A 185 -18.63 67.34 66.95
C GLU A 185 -18.26 66.51 65.71
N ALA A 186 -17.39 65.50 65.89
CA ALA A 186 -16.94 64.64 64.81
C ALA A 186 -17.88 63.42 64.68
N MET A 187 -18.60 63.33 63.56
CA MET A 187 -19.48 62.21 63.25
C MET A 187 -18.65 61.01 62.75
N VAL A 188 -18.53 59.97 63.59
CA VAL A 188 -17.81 58.73 63.25
C VAL A 188 -18.63 57.87 62.29
N THR A 189 -18.17 57.75 61.04
CA THR A 189 -18.81 56.91 60.01
C THR A 189 -18.13 55.55 59.89
N SER A 190 -18.78 54.48 60.39
CA SER A 190 -18.25 53.12 60.26
C SER A 190 -18.35 52.58 58.83
N ARG A 191 -17.25 52.09 58.26
CA ARG A 191 -17.21 51.45 56.93
C ARG A 191 -17.36 49.94 57.05
N GLN A 192 -18.32 49.36 56.33
CA GLN A 192 -18.48 47.91 56.20
C GLN A 192 -18.04 47.47 54.80
N VAL A 193 -17.24 46.41 54.73
CA VAL A 193 -16.83 45.80 53.46
C VAL A 193 -17.42 44.39 53.41
N ARG A 194 -18.27 44.16 52.40
CA ARG A 194 -18.79 42.84 52.04
C ARG A 194 -17.94 42.26 50.93
N THR A 195 -17.33 41.13 51.19
CA THR A 195 -16.69 40.32 50.15
C THR A 195 -17.55 39.10 49.92
N ILE A 196 -18.08 38.98 48.70
CA ILE A 196 -18.83 37.81 48.24
C ILE A 196 -17.86 37.01 47.36
N VAL A 197 -17.65 35.75 47.71
CA VAL A 197 -16.88 34.82 46.88
C VAL A 197 -17.85 33.80 46.31
N GLU A 198 -17.95 33.78 44.99
CA GLU A 198 -18.78 32.85 44.23
C GLU A 198 -17.89 31.88 43.46
N GLU A 199 -18.18 30.59 43.57
CA GLU A 199 -17.48 29.55 42.83
C GLU A 199 -18.40 29.10 41.68
N VAL A 200 -17.93 29.33 40.45
CA VAL A 200 -18.69 29.10 39.21
C VAL A 200 -18.04 27.96 38.45
N GLN A 201 -18.81 26.91 38.17
CA GLN A 201 -18.39 25.81 37.33
C GLN A 201 -19.40 25.65 36.19
N ASP A 202 -18.90 25.63 34.96
CA ASP A 202 -19.70 25.47 33.72
C ASP A 202 -20.89 26.46 33.61
N GLY A 203 -20.64 27.73 33.98
CA GLY A 203 -21.62 28.82 33.87
C GLY A 203 -22.73 28.83 34.95
N LYS A 204 -22.72 27.92 35.92
CA LYS A 204 -23.61 27.97 37.10
C LYS A 204 -22.83 28.21 38.39
N VAL A 205 -23.38 29.08 39.24
CA VAL A 205 -22.90 29.29 40.61
C VAL A 205 -23.22 28.03 41.42
N VAL A 206 -22.18 27.32 41.89
CA VAL A 206 -22.33 26.07 42.65
C VAL A 206 -22.11 26.27 44.15
N SER A 207 -21.46 27.38 44.55
CA SER A 207 -21.27 27.76 45.95
C SER A 207 -21.16 29.28 46.07
N SER A 208 -21.75 29.86 47.12
CA SER A 208 -21.64 31.28 47.44
C SER A 208 -21.40 31.45 48.94
N ARG A 209 -20.35 32.19 49.32
CA ARG A 209 -20.01 32.45 50.72
C ARG A 209 -19.74 33.94 50.95
N GLU A 210 -20.57 34.55 51.77
CA GLU A 210 -20.42 35.93 52.23
C GLU A 210 -19.49 36.00 53.45
N GLN A 211 -18.55 36.95 53.46
CA GLN A 211 -17.84 37.38 54.66
C GLN A 211 -17.95 38.89 54.83
N LEU A 212 -18.34 39.31 56.04
CA LEU A 212 -18.54 40.72 56.39
C LEU A 212 -17.48 41.16 57.40
N HIS A 213 -16.56 42.01 56.95
CA HIS A 213 -15.56 42.62 57.81
C HIS A 213 -15.99 44.04 58.17
N ARG A 214 -16.20 44.27 59.47
CA ARG A 214 -16.50 45.59 60.04
C ARG A 214 -15.23 46.18 60.65
N SER A 215 -14.74 47.27 60.08
CA SER A 215 -13.67 48.08 60.68
C SER A 215 -14.29 49.34 61.27
N THR A 216 -14.13 49.52 62.57
CA THR A 216 -14.42 50.78 63.29
C THR A 216 -13.16 51.61 63.27
N HIS A 217 -13.27 52.87 62.83
CA HIS A 217 -12.16 53.79 62.68
C HIS A 217 -12.48 55.13 63.34
#